data_AF-A0A1Q8RA32-F1
#
_entry.id   AF-A0A1Q8RA32-F1
#
_cell.length_a   1.000
_cell.length_b   1.000
_cell.length_c   1.000
_cell.angle_alpha   90.00
_cell.angle_beta   90.00
_cell.angle_gamma   90.00
#
_symmetry.space_group_name_H-M   'P 1'
#
loop_
_entity.id
_entity.type
_entity.pdbx_description
1 polymer ?
#
loop_
_entity_poly.entity_id
_entity_poly.type
_entity_poly.pdbx_seq_one_letter_code
_entity_poly.pdbx_strand_id
1 'polypeptide(L)'
;MASAPEAPIAAIPAEAVGDAPASGGQKVDPWNVSGEVGTDGKVKAIDYKKIVDEFGTKLIDDALLERFERVTGHKPHHFLRRQIVFSHRDLDLILDRVEKKEPFFIYTGRGPSSDSMHIGHAIPFQLTKWLSDVLDAPLVPFPDEKFLFSEKRTVEEVQHYARENVKDIIAIGFNPERTFIFSDYDYMGGAFYKNITRIAKRITVNTAKAVFGFDDSSNIGKVHFASIQASSSFANSFPHIFGEDEKRTTQIPCLIPCAIDQDPYFRVTRDCAASLRYAKPSLVHSRFLDALQGPGSKMSASVDSSAIFLNDTPKQILSKMNKYAFSGGKDTAEQQRAEGADPDVDVSYQYLRFFLEDDEELAKIREDYRTGQMLTGEIKKRCADELAKYCTAFQERRAKVTDETVNLYMSKRPLVWGGSDRLNALPIREAGSATEGGAGGEGGEGKLTKNQLKKLEKQRQIEEKKAAKAKEKEAAKAAAEGA
;
A
#
# COMPACT_ATOMS: atom_id res chain seq x y z
N MET A 1 -40.25 0.35 35.62
CA MET A 1 -39.20 -0.13 36.54
C MET A 1 -37.93 0.65 36.23
N ALA A 2 -37.32 1.27 37.23
CA ALA A 2 -36.23 2.24 37.07
C ALA A 2 -34.99 1.62 36.39
N SER A 3 -34.45 2.31 35.40
CA SER A 3 -33.20 1.95 34.71
C SER A 3 -32.01 2.19 35.63
N ALA A 4 -31.15 1.18 35.78
CA ALA A 4 -29.89 1.29 36.49
C ALA A 4 -28.93 2.26 35.76
N PRO A 5 -28.06 2.99 36.51
CA PRO A 5 -27.15 3.97 35.93
C PRO A 5 -26.03 3.32 35.11
N GLU A 6 -25.65 3.98 34.01
CA GLU A 6 -24.52 3.62 33.16
C GLU A 6 -23.22 3.50 33.99
N ALA A 7 -22.50 2.40 33.78
CA ALA A 7 -21.19 2.19 34.39
C ALA A 7 -20.17 3.20 33.81
N PRO A 8 -19.26 3.73 34.65
CA PRO A 8 -18.27 4.71 34.21
C PRO A 8 -17.36 4.11 33.14
N ILE A 9 -17.15 4.88 32.07
CA ILE A 9 -16.22 4.60 30.99
C ILE A 9 -14.83 4.41 31.60
N ALA A 10 -14.28 3.19 31.50
CA ALA A 10 -12.92 2.91 31.93
C ALA A 10 -11.94 3.76 31.11
N ALA A 11 -11.19 4.62 31.78
CA ALA A 11 -10.13 5.40 31.16
C ALA A 11 -9.06 4.46 30.60
N ILE A 12 -8.72 4.64 29.32
CA ILE A 12 -7.66 3.89 28.64
C ILE A 12 -6.31 4.38 29.20
N PRO A 13 -5.38 3.49 29.58
CA PRO A 13 -4.06 3.87 30.04
C PRO A 13 -3.30 4.66 28.96
N ALA A 14 -2.66 5.75 29.36
CA ALA A 14 -1.97 6.71 28.49
C ALA A 14 -0.85 6.08 27.63
N GLU A 15 -0.40 4.87 27.95
CA GLU A 15 0.67 4.14 27.26
C GLU A 15 0.19 3.40 25.98
N ALA A 16 -1.13 3.38 25.70
CA ALA A 16 -1.70 2.80 24.48
C ALA A 16 -1.79 3.79 23.30
N VAL A 17 -1.49 5.07 23.56
CA VAL A 17 -1.42 6.13 22.54
C VAL A 17 0.06 6.47 22.41
N GLY A 18 0.70 6.03 21.32
CA GLY A 18 2.07 6.43 21.03
C GLY A 18 2.20 7.96 21.06
N ASP A 19 3.36 8.46 21.48
CA ASP A 19 3.63 9.88 21.68
C ASP A 19 2.99 10.75 20.59
N ALA A 20 2.20 11.73 21.01
CA ALA A 20 1.62 12.71 20.10
C ALA A 20 2.74 13.42 19.33
N PRO A 21 2.78 13.37 17.99
CA PRO A 21 3.82 14.05 17.25
C PRO A 21 3.68 15.56 17.48
N ALA A 22 4.81 16.22 17.76
CA ALA A 22 4.91 17.66 17.76
C ALA A 22 4.44 18.23 16.41
N SER A 23 3.83 19.43 16.44
CA SER A 23 3.29 20.13 15.27
C SER A 23 4.16 19.96 14.01
N GLY A 24 3.64 19.21 13.04
CA GLY A 24 4.35 18.81 11.81
C GLY A 24 3.40 18.15 10.83
N GLY A 25 3.73 18.18 9.53
CA GLY A 25 2.89 17.66 8.46
C GLY A 25 2.60 16.14 8.56
N GLN A 26 1.72 15.64 7.69
CA GLN A 26 1.37 14.21 7.63
C GLN A 26 2.61 13.30 7.51
N LYS A 27 2.56 12.13 8.14
CA LYS A 27 3.63 11.12 8.10
C LYS A 27 3.09 9.86 7.44
N VAL A 28 3.65 9.51 6.28
CA VAL A 28 3.30 8.30 5.53
C VAL A 28 4.59 7.55 5.16
N ASP A 29 4.82 6.45 5.84
CA ASP A 29 5.92 5.52 5.63
C ASP A 29 5.43 4.07 5.86
N PRO A 30 6.22 3.02 5.53
CA PRO A 30 5.79 1.62 5.67
C PRO A 30 5.34 1.19 7.07
N TRP A 31 5.68 1.95 8.12
CA TRP A 31 5.37 1.63 9.52
C TRP A 31 4.35 2.58 10.15
N ASN A 32 4.34 3.85 9.72
CA ASN A 32 3.54 4.92 10.31
C ASN A 32 2.72 5.62 9.24
N VAL A 33 1.42 5.67 9.50
CA VAL A 33 0.46 6.45 8.72
C VAL A 33 -0.32 7.30 9.70
N SER A 34 -0.02 8.60 9.72
CA SER A 34 -0.75 9.58 10.52
C SER A 34 -0.99 10.87 9.75
N GLY A 35 -2.22 11.37 9.83
CA GLY A 35 -2.56 12.69 9.32
C GLY A 35 -1.83 13.82 10.06
N GLU A 36 -1.87 15.03 9.49
CA GLU A 36 -1.36 16.22 10.17
C GLU A 36 -2.20 16.50 11.43
N VAL A 37 -1.54 16.79 12.55
CA VAL A 37 -2.20 17.23 13.78
C VAL A 37 -2.46 18.73 13.68
N GLY A 38 -3.74 19.11 13.65
CA GLY A 38 -4.17 20.50 13.65
C GLY A 38 -3.79 21.25 14.93
N THR A 39 -3.88 22.58 14.90
CA THR A 39 -3.65 23.44 16.07
C THR A 39 -4.67 23.19 17.20
N ASP A 40 -5.78 22.52 16.88
CA ASP A 40 -6.83 22.06 17.79
C ASP A 40 -6.55 20.66 18.38
N GLY A 41 -5.40 20.05 18.07
CA GLY A 41 -5.02 18.71 18.52
C GLY A 41 -5.71 17.57 17.77
N LYS A 42 -6.53 17.85 16.76
CA LYS A 42 -7.22 16.82 15.96
C LYS A 42 -6.38 16.37 14.79
N VAL A 43 -6.39 15.06 14.53
CA VAL A 43 -5.74 14.48 13.34
C VAL A 43 -6.61 14.75 12.12
N LYS A 44 -6.03 15.39 11.09
CA LYS A 44 -6.70 15.65 9.82
C LYS A 44 -6.66 14.41 8.92
N ALA A 45 -7.58 14.34 7.96
CA ALA A 45 -7.50 13.35 6.88
C ALA A 45 -6.19 13.50 6.08
N ILE A 46 -5.71 12.40 5.51
CA ILE A 46 -4.49 12.37 4.70
C ILE A 46 -4.71 13.15 3.40
N ASP A 47 -3.82 14.09 3.11
CA ASP A 47 -3.79 14.81 1.84
C ASP A 47 -3.00 14.00 0.81
N TYR A 48 -3.74 13.16 0.08
CA TYR A 48 -3.19 12.31 -0.97
C TYR A 48 -2.63 13.09 -2.17
N LYS A 49 -3.11 14.31 -2.46
CA LYS A 49 -2.55 15.14 -3.55
C LYS A 49 -1.15 15.61 -3.19
N LYS A 50 -0.97 16.09 -1.95
CA LYS A 50 0.34 16.45 -1.43
C LYS A 50 1.30 15.25 -1.43
N ILE A 51 0.83 14.04 -1.13
CA ILE A 51 1.65 12.82 -1.22
C ILE A 51 2.11 12.56 -2.66
N VAL A 52 1.23 12.73 -3.66
CA VAL A 52 1.63 12.56 -5.07
C VAL A 52 2.78 13.49 -5.43
N ASP A 53 2.71 14.75 -5.03
CA ASP A 53 3.75 15.74 -5.29
C ASP A 53 5.06 15.41 -4.54
N GLU A 54 4.97 15.05 -3.26
CA GLU A 54 6.13 14.72 -2.43
C GLU A 54 6.84 13.43 -2.88
N PHE A 55 6.07 12.43 -3.31
CA PHE A 55 6.60 11.14 -3.75
C PHE A 55 6.96 11.17 -5.25
N GLY A 56 6.50 12.18 -5.99
CA GLY A 56 6.70 12.31 -7.43
C GLY A 56 6.02 11.18 -8.21
N THR A 57 4.81 10.80 -7.81
CA THR A 57 3.95 9.87 -8.58
C THR A 57 3.07 10.65 -9.56
N LYS A 58 2.28 9.96 -10.38
CA LYS A 58 1.29 10.60 -11.27
C LYS A 58 -0.12 10.23 -10.82
N LEU A 59 -1.07 11.15 -10.92
CA LEU A 59 -2.48 10.83 -10.68
C LEU A 59 -3.02 9.92 -11.77
N ILE A 60 -3.96 9.04 -11.40
CA ILE A 60 -4.77 8.30 -12.37
C ILE A 60 -5.93 9.22 -12.77
N ASP A 61 -5.82 9.81 -13.95
CA ASP A 61 -6.80 10.72 -14.52
C ASP A 61 -7.82 9.99 -15.42
N ASP A 62 -8.86 10.72 -15.84
CA ASP A 62 -9.94 10.17 -16.67
C ASP A 62 -9.41 9.67 -18.02
N ALA A 63 -8.42 10.34 -18.61
CA ALA A 63 -7.80 9.91 -19.86
C ALA A 63 -7.11 8.54 -19.74
N LEU A 64 -6.44 8.28 -18.61
CA LEU A 64 -5.85 6.98 -18.32
C LEU A 64 -6.90 5.90 -18.06
N LEU A 65 -8.03 6.24 -17.40
CA LEU A 65 -9.15 5.33 -17.19
C LEU A 65 -9.83 4.95 -18.52
N GLU A 66 -10.10 5.93 -19.39
CA GLU A 66 -10.63 5.70 -20.73
C GLU A 66 -9.69 4.85 -21.57
N ARG A 67 -8.37 5.09 -21.47
CA ARG A 67 -7.36 4.23 -22.11
C ARG A 67 -7.40 2.81 -21.55
N PHE A 68 -7.48 2.65 -20.24
CA PHE A 68 -7.56 1.33 -19.60
C PHE A 68 -8.75 0.55 -20.15
N GLU A 69 -9.94 1.17 -20.20
CA GLU A 69 -11.16 0.55 -20.72
C GLU A 69 -11.02 0.15 -22.18
N ARG A 70 -10.49 1.04 -23.02
CA ARG A 70 -10.27 0.78 -24.45
C ARG A 70 -9.30 -0.38 -24.69
N VAL A 71 -8.20 -0.42 -23.94
CA VAL A 71 -7.12 -1.42 -24.12
C VAL A 71 -7.54 -2.79 -23.60
N THR A 72 -8.24 -2.83 -22.47
CA THR A 72 -8.62 -4.08 -21.82
C THR A 72 -9.98 -4.61 -22.27
N GLY A 73 -10.87 -3.74 -22.77
CA GLY A 73 -12.27 -4.07 -23.04
C GLY A 73 -13.11 -4.19 -21.75
N HIS A 74 -12.58 -3.79 -20.60
CA HIS A 74 -13.24 -3.88 -19.31
C HIS A 74 -13.44 -2.50 -18.69
N LYS A 75 -14.65 -2.25 -18.19
CA LYS A 75 -14.94 -1.07 -17.34
C LYS A 75 -13.92 -1.04 -16.19
N PRO A 76 -13.19 0.07 -15.95
CA PRO A 76 -12.17 0.14 -14.91
C PRO A 76 -12.78 -0.19 -13.54
N HIS A 77 -12.06 -0.91 -12.67
CA HIS A 77 -12.53 -1.28 -11.33
C HIS A 77 -13.06 -0.07 -10.55
N HIS A 78 -14.06 -0.23 -9.68
CA HIS A 78 -14.59 0.90 -8.89
C HIS A 78 -13.52 1.55 -8.02
N PHE A 79 -12.50 0.81 -7.59
CA PHE A 79 -11.35 1.42 -6.91
C PHE A 79 -10.63 2.48 -7.75
N LEU A 80 -10.51 2.26 -9.06
CA LEU A 80 -9.94 3.22 -9.99
C LEU A 80 -10.94 4.37 -10.22
N ARG A 81 -12.20 4.05 -10.57
CA ARG A 81 -13.24 5.06 -10.86
C ARG A 81 -13.53 5.98 -9.67
N ARG A 82 -13.45 5.46 -8.43
CA ARG A 82 -13.73 6.18 -7.19
C ARG A 82 -12.48 6.78 -6.56
N GLN A 83 -11.34 6.79 -7.26
CA GLN A 83 -10.08 7.38 -6.80
C GLN A 83 -9.60 6.81 -5.45
N ILE A 84 -9.94 5.54 -5.18
CA ILE A 84 -9.36 4.75 -4.09
C ILE A 84 -7.95 4.35 -4.49
N VAL A 85 -7.78 3.89 -5.73
CA VAL A 85 -6.49 3.77 -6.40
C VAL A 85 -6.31 5.04 -7.22
N PHE A 86 -5.44 5.92 -6.73
CA PHE A 86 -5.44 7.34 -7.13
C PHE A 86 -4.16 7.78 -7.83
N SER A 87 -3.05 7.05 -7.66
CA SER A 87 -1.78 7.39 -8.30
C SER A 87 -1.08 6.17 -8.87
N HIS A 88 -0.15 6.40 -9.77
CA HIS A 88 0.62 5.37 -10.46
C HIS A 88 2.06 5.79 -10.75
N ARG A 89 2.89 4.80 -11.09
CA ARG A 89 4.15 4.98 -11.82
C ARG A 89 4.11 4.08 -13.04
N ASP A 90 4.25 4.66 -14.23
CA ASP A 90 4.42 3.94 -15.50
C ASP A 90 3.32 2.90 -15.85
N LEU A 91 2.11 3.02 -15.29
CA LEU A 91 0.95 2.21 -15.69
C LEU A 91 0.67 2.29 -17.21
N ASP A 92 0.94 3.43 -17.83
CA ASP A 92 0.89 3.62 -19.28
C ASP A 92 1.79 2.61 -20.04
N LEU A 93 2.97 2.29 -19.50
CA LEU A 93 3.88 1.31 -20.11
C LEU A 93 3.36 -0.13 -19.97
N ILE A 94 2.58 -0.42 -18.93
CA ILE A 94 1.89 -1.72 -18.82
C ILE A 94 0.79 -1.80 -19.87
N LEU A 95 0.01 -0.73 -20.07
CA LEU A 95 -1.02 -0.69 -21.11
C LEU A 95 -0.43 -0.82 -22.52
N ASP A 96 0.72 -0.18 -22.81
CA ASP A 96 1.47 -0.39 -24.06
C ASP A 96 1.77 -1.88 -24.30
N ARG A 97 2.15 -2.61 -23.24
CA ARG A 97 2.44 -4.04 -23.32
C ARG A 97 1.21 -4.88 -23.57
N VAL A 98 0.08 -4.54 -22.94
CA VAL A 98 -1.21 -5.20 -23.20
C VAL A 98 -1.59 -5.05 -24.68
N GLU A 99 -1.49 -3.84 -25.24
CA GLU A 99 -1.77 -3.57 -26.67
C GLU A 99 -0.87 -4.38 -27.60
N LYS A 100 0.43 -4.50 -27.26
CA LYS A 100 1.42 -5.27 -28.03
C LYS A 100 1.38 -6.77 -27.75
N LYS A 101 0.59 -7.20 -26.75
CA LYS A 101 0.57 -8.55 -26.19
C LYS A 101 1.99 -9.01 -25.79
N GLU A 102 2.71 -8.14 -25.09
CA GLU A 102 4.03 -8.41 -24.51
C GLU A 102 3.88 -8.84 -23.05
N PRO A 103 4.69 -9.79 -22.57
CA PRO A 103 4.58 -10.31 -21.21
C PRO A 103 4.98 -9.26 -20.16
N PHE A 104 4.29 -9.30 -19.03
CA PHE A 104 4.64 -8.67 -17.75
C PHE A 104 4.05 -9.55 -16.64
N PHE A 105 4.30 -9.22 -15.39
CA PHE A 105 3.70 -9.94 -14.26
C PHE A 105 3.26 -9.00 -13.16
N ILE A 106 2.44 -9.50 -12.24
CA ILE A 106 1.95 -8.75 -11.09
C ILE A 106 2.66 -9.26 -9.83
N TYR A 107 3.10 -8.33 -8.98
CA TYR A 107 3.64 -8.61 -7.66
C TYR A 107 2.86 -7.83 -6.60
N THR A 108 2.56 -8.47 -5.49
CA THR A 108 2.02 -7.81 -4.29
C THR A 108 2.50 -8.58 -3.06
N GLY A 109 2.40 -7.98 -1.88
CA GLY A 109 3.00 -8.56 -0.67
C GLY A 109 2.22 -8.27 0.60
N ARG A 110 2.50 -9.07 1.63
CA ARG A 110 1.91 -8.98 2.95
C ARG A 110 2.91 -9.45 4.00
N GLY A 111 3.31 -8.57 4.91
CA GLY A 111 4.03 -9.00 6.13
C GLY A 111 3.07 -9.55 7.19
N PRO A 112 2.94 -10.88 7.38
CA PRO A 112 1.90 -11.48 8.21
C PRO A 112 2.08 -11.07 9.68
N SER A 113 0.99 -10.67 10.32
CA SER A 113 1.00 -10.12 11.68
C SER A 113 0.10 -10.83 12.68
N SER A 114 -0.72 -11.77 12.22
CA SER A 114 -1.74 -12.44 13.01
C SER A 114 -2.33 -13.56 12.16
N ASP A 115 -3.05 -14.48 12.80
CA ASP A 115 -3.70 -15.61 12.11
C ASP A 115 -4.75 -15.16 11.08
N SER A 116 -5.43 -14.04 11.35
CA SER A 116 -6.45 -13.50 10.46
C SER A 116 -6.11 -12.09 9.96
N MET A 117 -6.41 -11.86 8.68
CA MET A 117 -6.43 -10.54 8.07
C MET A 117 -7.71 -9.75 8.46
N HIS A 118 -7.62 -8.41 8.43
CA HIS A 118 -8.77 -7.51 8.45
C HIS A 118 -9.13 -7.03 7.05
N ILE A 119 -10.33 -6.44 6.89
CA ILE A 119 -10.86 -6.00 5.60
C ILE A 119 -9.92 -5.02 4.87
N GLY A 120 -9.17 -4.19 5.60
CA GLY A 120 -8.15 -3.31 4.99
C GLY A 120 -7.02 -4.06 4.28
N HIS A 121 -6.63 -5.25 4.75
CA HIS A 121 -5.62 -6.07 4.08
C HIS A 121 -6.17 -6.72 2.80
N ALA A 122 -7.49 -6.90 2.68
CA ALA A 122 -8.08 -7.51 1.49
C ALA A 122 -8.06 -6.57 0.28
N ILE A 123 -8.05 -5.24 0.49
CA ILE A 123 -8.17 -4.24 -0.59
C ILE A 123 -7.08 -4.39 -1.67
N PRO A 124 -5.77 -4.45 -1.35
CA PRO A 124 -4.75 -4.65 -2.39
C PRO A 124 -4.90 -5.98 -3.11
N PHE A 125 -5.28 -7.06 -2.40
CA PHE A 125 -5.47 -8.37 -3.01
C PHE A 125 -6.69 -8.44 -3.92
N GLN A 126 -7.82 -7.80 -3.57
CA GLN A 126 -8.99 -7.71 -4.44
C GLN A 126 -8.65 -7.02 -5.77
N LEU A 127 -7.95 -5.87 -5.69
CA LEU A 127 -7.49 -5.16 -6.88
C LEU A 127 -6.54 -6.03 -7.71
N THR A 128 -5.58 -6.69 -7.04
CA THR A 128 -4.59 -7.56 -7.68
C THR A 128 -5.27 -8.73 -8.40
N LYS A 129 -6.29 -9.34 -7.77
CA LYS A 129 -7.09 -10.41 -8.38
C LYS A 129 -7.77 -9.92 -9.64
N TRP A 130 -8.47 -8.79 -9.55
CA TRP A 130 -9.14 -8.19 -10.72
C TRP A 130 -8.17 -7.82 -11.84
N LEU A 131 -7.02 -7.22 -11.52
CA LEU A 131 -5.97 -6.91 -12.50
C LEU A 131 -5.41 -8.17 -13.16
N SER A 132 -5.12 -9.23 -12.39
CA SER A 132 -4.62 -10.50 -12.94
C SER A 132 -5.63 -11.13 -13.90
N ASP A 133 -6.93 -11.05 -13.61
CA ASP A 133 -7.97 -11.59 -14.48
C ASP A 133 -8.18 -10.76 -15.74
N VAL A 134 -8.29 -9.44 -15.62
CA VAL A 134 -8.54 -8.53 -16.75
C VAL A 134 -7.34 -8.45 -17.69
N LEU A 135 -6.12 -8.51 -17.14
CA LEU A 135 -4.89 -8.39 -17.91
C LEU A 135 -4.29 -9.73 -18.31
N ASP A 136 -4.88 -10.85 -17.85
CA ASP A 136 -4.37 -12.20 -18.04
C ASP A 136 -2.87 -12.34 -17.70
N ALA A 137 -2.49 -11.82 -16.53
CA ALA A 137 -1.10 -11.71 -16.09
C ALA A 137 -0.78 -12.67 -14.93
N PRO A 138 0.40 -13.30 -14.92
CA PRO A 138 0.83 -14.15 -13.82
C PRO A 138 1.10 -13.30 -12.58
N LEU A 139 0.80 -13.87 -11.42
CA LEU A 139 0.82 -13.19 -10.14
C LEU A 139 1.76 -13.92 -9.18
N VAL A 140 2.59 -13.16 -8.47
CA VAL A 140 3.54 -13.70 -7.51
C VAL A 140 3.36 -13.01 -6.13
N PRO A 141 2.40 -13.44 -5.29
CA PRO A 141 2.20 -12.84 -3.97
C PRO A 141 3.23 -13.33 -2.97
N PHE A 142 3.54 -12.46 -2.02
CA PHE A 142 4.55 -12.72 -1.00
C PHE A 142 4.00 -12.62 0.44
N PRO A 143 4.06 -13.67 1.25
CA PRO A 143 3.99 -13.59 2.71
C PRO A 143 5.40 -13.78 3.31
N ASP A 144 5.86 -12.88 4.20
CA ASP A 144 6.79 -13.16 5.35
C ASP A 144 7.95 -12.17 5.58
N GLU A 145 7.76 -11.14 6.41
CA GLU A 145 8.88 -10.25 6.79
C GLU A 145 8.81 -9.72 8.23
N LYS A 146 7.68 -9.94 8.92
CA LYS A 146 7.32 -9.20 10.12
C LYS A 146 8.27 -9.46 11.30
N PHE A 147 8.96 -10.59 11.31
CA PHE A 147 9.94 -10.95 12.35
C PHE A 147 11.00 -9.86 12.52
N LEU A 148 11.59 -9.38 11.41
CA LEU A 148 12.66 -8.37 11.46
C LEU A 148 12.19 -7.03 12.04
N PHE A 149 10.88 -6.77 11.98
CA PHE A 149 10.25 -5.51 12.41
C PHE A 149 9.50 -5.63 13.74
N SER A 150 9.59 -6.77 14.43
CA SER A 150 8.86 -7.04 15.67
C SER A 150 9.78 -7.59 16.73
N GLU A 151 9.79 -6.97 17.92
CA GLU A 151 10.59 -7.43 19.06
C GLU A 151 9.95 -8.61 19.82
N LYS A 152 8.66 -8.87 19.56
CA LYS A 152 7.84 -9.79 20.37
C LYS A 152 7.55 -11.15 19.72
N ARG A 153 8.10 -11.43 18.54
CA ARG A 153 7.70 -12.60 17.73
C ARG A 153 8.86 -13.55 17.51
N THR A 154 8.57 -14.84 17.41
CA THR A 154 9.54 -15.84 16.93
C THR A 154 9.41 -16.05 15.41
N VAL A 155 10.39 -16.76 14.84
CA VAL A 155 10.36 -17.13 13.42
C VAL A 155 9.22 -18.11 13.15
N GLU A 156 9.04 -19.09 14.03
CA GLU A 156 8.02 -20.13 13.93
C GLU A 156 6.62 -19.53 13.97
N GLU A 157 6.38 -18.52 14.82
CA GLU A 157 5.12 -17.79 14.86
C GLU A 157 4.85 -17.05 13.54
N VAL A 158 5.86 -16.39 12.96
CA VAL A 158 5.69 -15.67 11.69
C VAL A 158 5.46 -16.63 10.54
N GLN A 159 6.14 -17.77 10.50
CA GLN A 159 5.89 -18.84 9.51
C GLN A 159 4.51 -19.49 9.68
N HIS A 160 4.01 -19.60 10.91
CA HIS A 160 2.62 -20.02 11.14
C HIS A 160 1.63 -19.00 10.57
N TYR A 161 1.81 -17.72 10.90
CA TYR A 161 0.97 -16.65 10.37
C TYR A 161 1.05 -16.54 8.85
N ALA A 162 2.23 -16.77 8.26
CA ALA A 162 2.43 -16.90 6.82
C ALA A 162 1.41 -17.85 6.21
N ARG A 163 1.44 -19.09 6.71
CA ARG A 163 0.68 -20.21 6.16
C ARG A 163 -0.82 -19.99 6.33
N GLU A 164 -1.25 -19.45 7.47
CA GLU A 164 -2.66 -19.07 7.67
C GLU A 164 -3.08 -17.89 6.78
N ASN A 165 -2.21 -16.90 6.57
CA ASN A 165 -2.49 -15.78 5.68
C ASN A 165 -2.47 -16.22 4.20
N VAL A 166 -1.74 -17.28 3.81
CA VAL A 166 -1.87 -17.88 2.48
C VAL A 166 -3.29 -18.39 2.25
N LYS A 167 -3.94 -18.98 3.26
CA LYS A 167 -5.35 -19.40 3.17
C LYS A 167 -6.27 -18.19 2.95
N ASP A 168 -6.01 -17.08 3.65
CA ASP A 168 -6.74 -15.83 3.46
C ASP A 168 -6.56 -15.28 2.03
N ILE A 169 -5.32 -15.27 1.52
CA ILE A 169 -5.00 -14.81 0.16
C ILE A 169 -5.70 -15.68 -0.89
N ILE A 170 -5.66 -17.01 -0.76
CA ILE A 170 -6.36 -17.93 -1.66
C ILE A 170 -7.87 -17.69 -1.62
N ALA A 171 -8.45 -17.41 -0.45
CA ALA A 171 -9.86 -17.11 -0.28
C ALA A 171 -10.33 -15.81 -0.94
N ILE A 172 -9.41 -14.94 -1.41
CA ILE A 172 -9.76 -13.82 -2.30
C ILE A 172 -10.25 -14.33 -3.67
N GLY A 173 -9.82 -15.53 -4.09
CA GLY A 173 -10.26 -16.17 -5.33
C GLY A 173 -9.31 -15.94 -6.50
N PHE A 174 -7.99 -16.02 -6.25
CA PHE A 174 -7.00 -16.03 -7.32
C PHE A 174 -7.13 -17.29 -8.19
N ASN A 175 -6.63 -17.22 -9.43
CA ASN A 175 -6.55 -18.39 -10.30
C ASN A 175 -5.29 -19.22 -9.93
N PRO A 176 -5.44 -20.50 -9.54
CA PRO A 176 -4.30 -21.35 -9.17
C PRO A 176 -3.33 -21.61 -10.33
N GLU A 177 -3.75 -21.57 -11.59
CA GLU A 177 -2.85 -21.79 -12.73
C GLU A 177 -1.94 -20.57 -12.98
N ARG A 178 -2.34 -19.38 -12.52
CA ARG A 178 -1.66 -18.09 -12.74
C ARG A 178 -0.97 -17.52 -11.50
N THR A 179 -1.03 -18.20 -10.37
CA THR A 179 -0.61 -17.62 -9.09
C THR A 179 0.43 -18.48 -8.38
N PHE A 180 1.57 -17.89 -8.05
CA PHE A 180 2.61 -18.52 -7.24
C PHE A 180 2.83 -17.71 -5.96
N ILE A 181 2.46 -18.28 -4.81
CA ILE A 181 2.63 -17.65 -3.50
C ILE A 181 3.88 -18.23 -2.84
N PHE A 182 4.79 -17.43 -2.31
CA PHE A 182 6.04 -17.97 -1.76
C PHE A 182 6.42 -17.34 -0.42
N SER A 183 6.81 -18.18 0.54
CA SER A 183 7.46 -17.71 1.78
C SER A 183 8.91 -17.32 1.48
N ASP A 184 9.39 -16.24 2.09
CA ASP A 184 10.80 -15.84 1.98
C ASP A 184 11.72 -16.95 2.51
N TYR A 185 11.35 -17.57 3.64
CA TYR A 185 12.15 -18.63 4.25
C TYR A 185 12.28 -19.86 3.36
N ASP A 186 11.22 -20.23 2.64
CA ASP A 186 11.20 -21.44 1.80
C ASP A 186 11.73 -21.20 0.38
N TYR A 187 11.63 -19.96 -0.12
CA TYR A 187 12.02 -19.61 -1.49
C TYR A 187 13.46 -19.12 -1.60
N MET A 188 14.06 -18.66 -0.49
CA MET A 188 15.42 -18.11 -0.45
C MET A 188 16.46 -19.04 -1.11
N GLY A 189 17.29 -18.47 -1.98
CA GLY A 189 18.35 -19.18 -2.70
C GLY A 189 18.29 -18.98 -4.21
N GLY A 190 19.11 -19.73 -4.94
CA GLY A 190 19.09 -19.76 -6.41
C GLY A 190 19.13 -18.38 -7.07
N ALA A 191 18.27 -18.17 -8.07
CA ALA A 191 18.17 -16.91 -8.80
C ALA A 191 17.64 -15.75 -7.95
N PHE A 192 16.75 -16.02 -6.99
CA PHE A 192 16.23 -15.01 -6.07
C PHE A 192 17.35 -14.40 -5.22
N TYR A 193 18.20 -15.23 -4.60
CA TYR A 193 19.33 -14.74 -3.80
C TYR A 193 20.39 -14.00 -4.63
N LYS A 194 20.59 -14.39 -5.90
CA LYS A 194 21.45 -13.62 -6.82
C LYS A 194 20.92 -12.20 -7.03
N ASN A 195 19.61 -12.01 -7.15
CA ASN A 195 19.02 -10.67 -7.23
C ASN A 195 19.10 -9.91 -5.91
N ILE A 196 18.88 -10.57 -4.77
CA ILE A 196 19.02 -9.96 -3.45
C ILE A 196 20.41 -9.35 -3.28
N THR A 197 21.46 -10.12 -3.57
CA THR A 197 22.84 -9.65 -3.48
C THR A 197 23.17 -8.53 -4.48
N ARG A 198 22.64 -8.61 -5.72
CA ARG A 198 22.77 -7.54 -6.73
C ARG A 198 22.15 -6.23 -6.24
N ILE A 199 20.98 -6.28 -5.59
CA ILE A 199 20.29 -5.10 -5.07
C ILE A 199 20.95 -4.60 -3.80
N ALA A 200 21.26 -5.48 -2.84
CA ALA A 200 21.91 -5.13 -1.59
C ALA A 200 23.23 -4.36 -1.83
N LYS A 201 24.01 -4.74 -2.85
CA LYS A 201 25.23 -4.03 -3.26
C LYS A 201 24.99 -2.57 -3.69
N ARG A 202 23.77 -2.21 -4.09
CA ARG A 202 23.40 -0.88 -4.62
C ARG A 202 22.70 0.00 -3.59
N ILE A 203 22.14 -0.58 -2.53
CA ILE A 203 21.50 0.16 -1.45
C ILE A 203 22.56 0.44 -0.37
N THR A 204 23.03 1.68 -0.30
CA THR A 204 23.95 2.07 0.78
C THR A 204 23.18 2.22 2.10
N VAL A 205 23.89 2.10 3.23
CA VAL A 205 23.30 2.39 4.55
C VAL A 205 22.71 3.80 4.58
N ASN A 206 23.37 4.79 3.99
CA ASN A 206 22.85 6.15 3.91
C ASN A 206 21.53 6.24 3.13
N THR A 207 21.41 5.48 2.03
CA THR A 207 20.16 5.35 1.29
C THR A 207 19.07 4.75 2.17
N ALA A 208 19.37 3.68 2.90
CA ALA A 208 18.42 3.05 3.80
C ALA A 208 17.97 4.02 4.92
N LYS A 209 18.90 4.71 5.58
CA LYS A 209 18.57 5.74 6.59
C LYS A 209 17.69 6.85 6.01
N ALA A 210 18.01 7.36 4.82
CA ALA A 210 17.29 8.48 4.21
C ALA A 210 15.88 8.11 3.73
N VAL A 211 15.67 6.88 3.24
CA VAL A 211 14.39 6.44 2.68
C VAL A 211 13.48 5.82 3.74
N PHE A 212 14.06 5.03 4.64
CA PHE A 212 13.33 4.20 5.60
C PHE A 212 13.43 4.73 7.03
N GLY A 213 14.16 5.81 7.28
CA GLY A 213 14.30 6.38 8.62
C GLY A 213 15.03 5.48 9.61
N PHE A 214 15.76 4.47 9.13
CA PHE A 214 16.60 3.64 9.99
C PHE A 214 17.76 4.44 10.58
N ASP A 215 18.28 3.96 11.71
CA ASP A 215 19.40 4.55 12.44
C ASP A 215 20.41 3.46 12.86
N ASP A 216 21.43 3.85 13.62
CA ASP A 216 22.48 2.93 14.09
C ASP A 216 21.99 1.92 15.16
N SER A 217 20.76 2.07 15.67
CA SER A 217 20.12 1.09 16.55
C SER A 217 19.34 0.02 15.78
N SER A 218 19.07 0.26 14.49
CA SER A 218 18.31 -0.66 13.65
C SER A 218 19.12 -1.92 13.34
N ASN A 219 18.52 -3.10 13.56
CA ASN A 219 19.21 -4.36 13.26
C ASN A 219 19.54 -4.50 11.77
N ILE A 220 20.62 -5.22 11.46
CA ILE A 220 21.12 -5.40 10.08
C ILE A 220 20.07 -6.05 9.15
N GLY A 221 19.16 -6.84 9.72
CA GLY A 221 18.06 -7.46 8.98
C GLY A 221 17.08 -6.42 8.44
N LYS A 222 16.63 -5.46 9.26
CA LYS A 222 15.77 -4.34 8.83
C LYS A 222 16.41 -3.55 7.68
N VAL A 223 17.69 -3.23 7.81
CA VAL A 223 18.43 -2.46 6.79
C VAL A 223 18.58 -3.26 5.49
N HIS A 224 18.83 -4.56 5.59
CA HIS A 224 18.97 -5.45 4.43
C HIS A 224 17.62 -5.78 3.76
N PHE A 225 16.51 -5.77 4.51
CA PHE A 225 15.22 -6.27 4.05
C PHE A 225 14.72 -5.64 2.74
N ALA A 226 14.98 -4.35 2.52
CA ALA A 226 14.60 -3.67 1.27
C ALA A 226 15.13 -4.39 0.01
N SER A 227 16.28 -5.07 0.10
CA SER A 227 16.83 -5.86 -1.01
C SER A 227 16.02 -7.14 -1.31
N ILE A 228 15.38 -7.71 -0.30
CA ILE A 228 14.54 -8.91 -0.42
C ILE A 228 13.23 -8.53 -1.12
N GLN A 229 12.50 -7.55 -0.57
CA GLN A 229 11.25 -7.06 -1.17
C GLN A 229 11.45 -6.54 -2.61
N ALA A 230 12.56 -5.83 -2.87
CA ALA A 230 12.88 -5.35 -4.20
C ALA A 230 13.18 -6.49 -5.20
N SER A 231 13.77 -7.61 -4.75
CA SER A 231 14.12 -8.73 -5.62
C SER A 231 12.90 -9.41 -6.23
N SER A 232 11.77 -9.39 -5.52
CA SER A 232 10.50 -9.93 -5.98
C SER A 232 9.89 -9.14 -7.14
N SER A 233 10.41 -7.94 -7.43
CA SER A 233 9.97 -7.10 -8.56
C SER A 233 10.61 -7.49 -9.89
N PHE A 234 11.53 -8.47 -9.92
CA PHE A 234 12.27 -8.85 -11.13
C PHE A 234 11.97 -10.29 -11.55
N ALA A 235 11.54 -10.48 -12.80
CA ALA A 235 11.12 -11.79 -13.31
C ALA A 235 12.24 -12.85 -13.27
N ASN A 236 13.51 -12.45 -13.41
CA ASN A 236 14.64 -13.37 -13.30
C ASN A 236 14.86 -13.91 -11.86
N SER A 237 14.11 -13.43 -10.86
CA SER A 237 14.01 -14.08 -9.55
C SER A 237 13.20 -15.39 -9.59
N PHE A 238 12.35 -15.57 -10.62
CA PHE A 238 11.43 -16.70 -10.74
C PHE A 238 11.64 -17.48 -12.05
N PRO A 239 12.80 -18.14 -12.23
CA PRO A 239 13.15 -18.79 -13.50
C PRO A 239 12.20 -19.94 -13.87
N HIS A 240 11.64 -20.63 -12.87
CA HIS A 240 10.60 -21.65 -13.06
C HIS A 240 9.29 -21.11 -13.68
N ILE A 241 9.07 -19.79 -13.67
CA ILE A 241 7.92 -19.12 -14.30
C ILE A 241 8.35 -18.49 -15.62
N PHE A 242 9.43 -17.69 -15.62
CA PHE A 242 9.76 -16.82 -16.75
C PHE A 242 10.93 -17.32 -17.63
N GLY A 243 11.58 -18.42 -17.24
CA GLY A 243 12.73 -19.02 -17.93
C GLY A 243 14.09 -18.61 -17.34
N GLU A 244 15.13 -19.30 -17.79
CA GLU A 244 16.51 -19.18 -17.27
C GLU A 244 17.36 -18.10 -17.99
N ASP A 245 16.91 -17.58 -19.14
CA ASP A 245 17.65 -16.57 -19.89
C ASP A 245 17.51 -15.19 -19.23
N GLU A 246 18.46 -14.86 -18.34
CA GLU A 246 18.51 -13.56 -17.64
C GLU A 246 18.48 -12.36 -18.59
N LYS A 247 19.03 -12.46 -19.82
CA LYS A 247 19.02 -11.32 -20.76
C LYS A 247 17.61 -10.95 -21.21
N ARG A 248 16.71 -11.94 -21.26
CA ARG A 248 15.30 -11.75 -21.60
C ARG A 248 14.45 -11.46 -20.38
N THR A 249 14.59 -12.25 -19.33
CA THR A 249 13.72 -12.13 -18.14
C THR A 249 13.94 -10.81 -17.41
N THR A 250 15.13 -10.23 -17.45
CA THR A 250 15.39 -8.88 -16.91
C THR A 250 14.66 -7.76 -17.64
N GLN A 251 14.09 -8.03 -18.84
CA GLN A 251 13.31 -7.07 -19.63
C GLN A 251 11.79 -7.22 -19.43
N ILE A 252 11.36 -8.14 -18.55
CA ILE A 252 9.95 -8.34 -18.19
C ILE A 252 9.64 -7.45 -16.97
N PRO A 253 8.83 -6.38 -17.11
CA PRO A 253 8.47 -5.50 -16.02
C PRO A 253 7.44 -6.15 -15.13
N CYS A 254 7.37 -5.62 -13.93
CA CYS A 254 6.35 -5.96 -12.94
C CYS A 254 5.34 -4.82 -12.80
N LEU A 255 4.07 -5.12 -12.55
CA LEU A 255 3.07 -4.19 -12.02
C LEU A 255 2.85 -4.49 -10.53
N ILE A 256 2.92 -3.47 -9.69
CA ILE A 256 2.82 -3.61 -8.23
C ILE A 256 1.61 -2.83 -7.70
N PRO A 257 0.48 -3.50 -7.42
CA PRO A 257 -0.64 -2.92 -6.69
C PRO A 257 -0.33 -2.94 -5.19
N CYS A 258 -0.23 -1.76 -4.59
CA CYS A 258 0.06 -1.61 -3.16
C CYS A 258 -0.62 -0.35 -2.59
N ALA A 259 -0.66 -0.24 -1.26
CA ALA A 259 -0.97 1.03 -0.62
C ALA A 259 0.24 1.98 -0.74
N ILE A 260 -0.02 3.29 -0.71
CA ILE A 260 1.01 4.32 -0.98
C ILE A 260 2.18 4.32 0.01
N ASP A 261 2.00 3.77 1.22
CA ASP A 261 3.08 3.60 2.22
C ASP A 261 4.22 2.69 1.73
N GLN A 262 3.98 1.83 0.74
CA GLN A 262 4.98 0.93 0.18
C GLN A 262 5.83 1.55 -0.94
N ASP A 263 5.45 2.71 -1.49
CA ASP A 263 6.19 3.38 -2.56
C ASP A 263 7.68 3.62 -2.23
N PRO A 264 8.11 3.95 -1.00
CA PRO A 264 9.53 4.11 -0.67
C PRO A 264 10.40 2.89 -1.02
N TYR A 265 9.90 1.66 -0.82
CA TYR A 265 10.62 0.45 -1.23
C TYR A 265 10.82 0.41 -2.73
N PHE A 266 9.74 0.62 -3.49
CA PHE A 266 9.77 0.46 -4.93
C PHE A 266 10.39 1.65 -5.67
N ARG A 267 10.44 2.83 -5.05
CA ARG A 267 11.24 3.95 -5.53
C ARG A 267 12.72 3.56 -5.56
N VAL A 268 13.23 2.97 -4.47
CA VAL A 268 14.61 2.42 -4.43
C VAL A 268 14.77 1.27 -5.41
N THR A 269 13.78 0.39 -5.53
CA THR A 269 13.81 -0.71 -6.52
C THR A 269 13.96 -0.18 -7.95
N ARG A 270 13.26 0.90 -8.32
CA ARG A 270 13.35 1.51 -9.65
C ARG A 270 14.71 2.13 -9.94
N ASP A 271 15.37 2.70 -8.94
CA ASP A 271 16.74 3.22 -9.07
C ASP A 271 17.75 2.07 -9.24
N CYS A 272 17.59 1.00 -8.44
CA CYS A 272 18.38 -0.23 -8.58
C CYS A 272 18.18 -0.89 -9.94
N ALA A 273 16.94 -0.93 -10.46
CA ALA A 273 16.61 -1.47 -11.78
C ALA A 273 17.35 -0.72 -12.89
N ALA A 274 17.37 0.62 -12.84
CA ALA A 274 18.12 1.42 -13.81
C ALA A 274 19.62 1.10 -13.79
N SER A 275 20.22 1.00 -12.59
CA SER A 275 21.63 0.62 -12.43
C SER A 275 21.94 -0.80 -12.92
N LEU A 276 20.98 -1.72 -12.78
CA LEU A 276 21.07 -3.11 -13.25
C LEU A 276 20.73 -3.28 -14.73
N ARG A 277 20.19 -2.24 -15.38
CA ARG A 277 19.58 -2.31 -16.72
C ARG A 277 18.42 -3.32 -16.80
N TYR A 278 17.71 -3.47 -15.69
CA TYR A 278 16.47 -4.25 -15.61
C TYR A 278 15.28 -3.36 -15.94
N ALA A 279 14.16 -3.97 -16.34
CA ALA A 279 12.89 -3.29 -16.47
C ALA A 279 12.46 -2.71 -15.10
N LYS A 280 12.09 -1.44 -15.08
CA LYS A 280 11.59 -0.79 -13.86
C LYS A 280 10.20 -1.35 -13.53
N PRO A 281 9.89 -1.64 -12.26
CA PRO A 281 8.53 -1.97 -11.88
C PRO A 281 7.62 -0.75 -12.02
N SER A 282 6.41 -0.99 -12.50
CA SER A 282 5.28 -0.06 -12.54
C SER A 282 4.45 -0.22 -11.28
N LEU A 283 3.76 0.82 -10.85
CA LEU A 283 3.01 0.84 -9.60
C LEU A 283 1.62 1.44 -9.78
N VAL A 284 0.67 0.95 -8.98
CA VAL A 284 -0.60 1.61 -8.71
C VAL A 284 -0.81 1.67 -7.21
N HIS A 285 -1.16 2.85 -6.70
CA HIS A 285 -1.23 3.11 -5.27
C HIS A 285 -2.67 3.32 -4.80
N SER A 286 -3.07 2.55 -3.79
CA SER A 286 -4.31 2.77 -3.09
C SER A 286 -4.15 3.74 -1.92
N ARG A 287 -5.25 4.42 -1.60
CA ARG A 287 -5.49 5.03 -0.29
C ARG A 287 -5.54 3.94 0.78
N PHE A 288 -5.41 4.36 2.03
CA PHE A 288 -5.68 3.50 3.18
C PHE A 288 -7.18 3.36 3.38
N LEU A 289 -7.59 2.19 3.87
CA LEU A 289 -8.89 2.05 4.53
C LEU A 289 -8.70 2.55 5.97
N ASP A 290 -9.42 3.61 6.33
CA ASP A 290 -9.31 4.22 7.66
C ASP A 290 -9.66 3.21 8.76
N ALA A 291 -9.12 3.39 9.96
CA ALA A 291 -9.55 2.64 11.13
C ALA A 291 -10.98 3.04 11.54
N LEU A 292 -11.62 2.20 12.36
CA LEU A 292 -12.96 2.48 12.87
C LEU A 292 -13.03 3.84 13.60
N GLN A 293 -11.97 4.23 14.32
CA GLN A 293 -11.93 5.47 15.11
C GLN A 293 -11.98 6.76 14.28
N GLY A 294 -11.80 6.69 12.96
CA GLY A 294 -11.92 7.84 12.09
C GLY A 294 -10.71 8.12 11.20
N PRO A 295 -10.81 9.18 10.39
CA PRO A 295 -9.84 9.50 9.35
C PRO A 295 -8.45 9.80 9.92
N GLY A 296 -7.41 9.41 9.18
CA GLY A 296 -6.03 9.71 9.54
C GLY A 296 -5.34 8.66 10.43
N SER A 297 -5.98 7.51 10.64
CA SER A 297 -5.40 6.33 11.29
C SER A 297 -5.66 5.05 10.47
N LYS A 298 -4.71 4.11 10.48
CA LYS A 298 -4.80 2.83 9.76
C LYS A 298 -5.28 1.73 10.70
N MET A 299 -6.09 0.79 10.20
CA MET A 299 -6.46 -0.43 10.94
C MET A 299 -5.21 -1.16 11.43
N SER A 300 -5.25 -1.64 12.68
CA SER A 300 -4.21 -2.52 13.22
C SER A 300 -4.80 -3.85 13.65
N ALA A 301 -4.21 -4.94 13.16
CA ALA A 301 -4.54 -6.29 13.63
C ALA A 301 -4.25 -6.50 15.13
N SER A 302 -3.46 -5.62 15.77
CA SER A 302 -3.18 -5.67 17.22
C SER A 302 -4.20 -4.91 18.08
N VAL A 303 -5.16 -4.20 17.48
CA VAL A 303 -6.17 -3.41 18.20
C VAL A 303 -7.56 -3.81 17.69
N ASP A 304 -8.24 -4.68 18.43
CA ASP A 304 -9.52 -5.27 18.00
C ASP A 304 -10.62 -4.22 17.74
N SER A 305 -10.64 -3.15 18.52
CA SER A 305 -11.57 -2.03 18.35
C SER A 305 -11.30 -1.20 17.10
N SER A 306 -10.13 -1.33 16.46
CA SER A 306 -9.74 -0.52 15.30
C SER A 306 -10.17 -1.10 13.96
N ALA A 307 -10.47 -2.41 13.91
CA ALA A 307 -10.58 -3.14 12.65
C ALA A 307 -11.77 -4.11 12.64
N ILE A 308 -12.29 -4.33 11.43
CA ILE A 308 -13.19 -5.44 11.12
C ILE A 308 -12.34 -6.58 10.56
N PHE A 309 -12.30 -7.72 11.27
CA PHE A 309 -11.57 -8.89 10.82
C PHE A 309 -12.36 -9.69 9.79
N LEU A 310 -11.66 -10.38 8.89
CA LEU A 310 -12.30 -11.22 7.88
C LEU A 310 -13.05 -12.42 8.49
N ASN A 311 -12.72 -12.80 9.73
CA ASN A 311 -13.40 -13.84 10.50
C ASN A 311 -14.45 -13.29 11.49
N ASP A 312 -14.72 -11.98 11.52
CA ASP A 312 -15.79 -11.43 12.35
C ASP A 312 -17.16 -11.95 11.86
N THR A 313 -18.04 -12.31 12.79
CA THR A 313 -19.43 -12.67 12.50
C THR A 313 -20.26 -11.42 12.15
N PRO A 314 -21.40 -11.55 11.43
CA PRO A 314 -22.29 -10.43 11.15
C PRO A 314 -22.67 -9.61 12.39
N LYS A 315 -22.86 -10.28 13.53
CA LYS A 315 -23.16 -9.63 14.82
C LYS A 315 -21.97 -8.81 15.35
N GLN A 316 -20.75 -9.34 15.25
CA GLN A 316 -19.53 -8.62 15.64
C GLN A 316 -19.31 -7.39 14.75
N ILE A 317 -19.49 -7.54 13.43
CA ILE A 317 -19.37 -6.45 12.47
C ILE A 317 -20.32 -5.31 12.83
N LEU A 318 -21.62 -5.62 13.00
CA LEU A 318 -22.62 -4.62 13.37
C LEU A 318 -22.29 -3.96 14.72
N SER A 319 -21.86 -4.74 15.71
CA SER A 319 -21.48 -4.21 17.02
C SER A 319 -20.28 -3.26 16.94
N LYS A 320 -19.23 -3.62 16.18
CA LYS A 320 -18.05 -2.78 15.98
C LYS A 320 -18.38 -1.50 15.20
N MET A 321 -19.18 -1.60 14.14
CA MET A 321 -19.65 -0.43 13.39
C MET A 321 -20.46 0.52 14.28
N ASN A 322 -21.38 0.01 15.08
CA ASN A 322 -22.19 0.85 15.96
C ASN A 322 -21.36 1.53 17.05
N LYS A 323 -20.45 0.78 17.70
CA LYS A 323 -19.71 1.24 18.88
C LYS A 323 -18.46 2.07 18.56
N TYR A 324 -17.75 1.74 17.49
CA TYR A 324 -16.42 2.29 17.23
C TYR A 324 -16.32 3.11 15.95
N ALA A 325 -17.18 2.89 14.94
CA ALA A 325 -17.09 3.63 13.69
C ALA A 325 -17.43 5.11 13.91
N PHE A 326 -16.46 5.97 13.60
CA PHE A 326 -16.60 7.42 13.64
C PHE A 326 -17.71 7.88 12.69
N SER A 327 -18.52 8.82 13.17
CA SER A 327 -19.71 9.32 12.50
C SER A 327 -19.47 10.74 12.00
N GLY A 328 -19.86 11.01 10.74
CA GLY A 328 -19.96 12.38 10.20
C GLY A 328 -21.29 13.07 10.50
N GLY A 329 -22.23 12.37 11.14
CA GLY A 329 -23.55 12.88 11.54
C GLY A 329 -23.54 13.71 12.81
N LYS A 330 -24.74 14.17 13.20
CA LYS A 330 -24.97 15.00 14.40
C LYS A 330 -25.29 14.16 15.62
N ASP A 331 -25.23 14.77 16.80
CA ASP A 331 -25.48 14.10 18.08
C ASP A 331 -26.95 13.64 18.24
N THR A 332 -27.88 14.35 17.58
CA THR A 332 -29.32 14.06 17.63
C THR A 332 -29.91 13.87 16.24
N ALA A 333 -30.96 13.05 16.16
CA ALA A 333 -31.65 12.80 14.89
C ALA A 333 -32.33 14.06 14.34
N GLU A 334 -32.82 14.93 15.21
CA GLU A 334 -33.43 16.21 14.86
C GLU A 334 -32.41 17.15 14.20
N GLN A 335 -31.23 17.30 14.80
CA GLN A 335 -30.14 18.09 14.21
C GLN A 335 -29.68 17.49 12.88
N GLN A 336 -29.52 16.16 12.81
CA GLN A 336 -29.10 15.51 11.57
C GLN A 336 -30.13 15.71 10.45
N ARG A 337 -31.44 15.65 10.74
CA ARG A 337 -32.48 15.94 9.74
C ARG A 337 -32.50 17.40 9.29
N ALA A 338 -32.12 18.33 10.16
CA ALA A 338 -32.13 19.75 9.85
C ALA A 338 -30.86 20.22 9.12
N GLU A 339 -29.69 19.70 9.52
CA GLU A 339 -28.38 20.17 9.06
C GLU A 339 -27.64 19.19 8.16
N GLY A 340 -28.12 17.94 8.08
CA GLY A 340 -27.43 16.86 7.38
C GLY A 340 -26.22 16.30 8.13
N ALA A 341 -25.44 15.49 7.42
CA ALA A 341 -24.21 14.86 7.90
C ALA A 341 -23.07 15.02 6.87
N ASP A 342 -21.82 14.85 7.31
CA ASP A 342 -20.66 14.89 6.42
C ASP A 342 -20.20 13.47 6.02
N PRO A 343 -20.54 12.98 4.81
CA PRO A 343 -20.09 11.67 4.35
C PRO A 343 -18.57 11.60 4.12
N ASP A 344 -17.89 12.72 3.88
CA ASP A 344 -16.47 12.71 3.50
C ASP A 344 -15.57 12.35 4.70
N VAL A 345 -16.07 12.51 5.94
CA VAL A 345 -15.40 12.09 7.18
C VAL A 345 -16.03 10.85 7.84
N ASP A 346 -17.19 10.39 7.37
CA ASP A 346 -17.91 9.24 7.97
C ASP A 346 -17.29 7.90 7.56
N VAL A 347 -16.87 7.10 8.54
CA VAL A 347 -16.20 5.81 8.30
C VAL A 347 -17.11 4.80 7.59
N SER A 348 -18.42 4.81 7.88
CA SER A 348 -19.39 3.88 7.26
C SER A 348 -19.54 4.21 5.78
N TYR A 349 -19.66 5.49 5.44
CA TYR A 349 -19.66 5.91 4.04
C TYR A 349 -18.33 5.58 3.36
N GLN A 350 -17.19 5.85 4.01
CA GLN A 350 -15.89 5.51 3.45
C GLN A 350 -15.80 4.01 3.16
N TYR A 351 -16.20 3.12 4.06
CA TYR A 351 -16.17 1.68 3.81
C TYR A 351 -17.10 1.27 2.67
N LEU A 352 -18.31 1.85 2.57
CA LEU A 352 -19.21 1.60 1.44
C LEU A 352 -18.55 1.97 0.10
N ARG A 353 -17.72 3.03 0.02
CA ARG A 353 -16.97 3.34 -1.21
C ARG A 353 -16.05 2.20 -1.66
N PHE A 354 -15.56 1.36 -0.74
CA PHE A 354 -14.73 0.19 -1.06
C PHE A 354 -15.58 -1.05 -1.35
N PHE A 355 -16.60 -1.35 -0.55
CA PHE A 355 -17.28 -2.64 -0.58
C PHE A 355 -18.59 -2.67 -1.38
N LEU A 356 -19.24 -1.53 -1.59
CA LEU A 356 -20.48 -1.46 -2.36
C LEU A 356 -20.18 -1.33 -3.85
N GLU A 357 -20.56 -2.30 -4.68
CA GLU A 357 -20.26 -2.26 -6.14
C GLU A 357 -21.10 -1.22 -6.92
N ASP A 358 -22.32 -0.94 -6.47
CA ASP A 358 -23.27 -0.07 -7.17
C ASP A 358 -22.92 1.42 -6.99
N ASP A 359 -22.59 2.10 -8.10
CA ASP A 359 -22.24 3.52 -8.11
C ASP A 359 -23.48 4.43 -7.91
N GLU A 360 -24.66 4.01 -8.37
CA GLU A 360 -25.91 4.77 -8.23
C GLU A 360 -26.42 4.71 -6.80
N GLU A 361 -26.39 3.52 -6.19
CA GLU A 361 -26.75 3.35 -4.78
C GLU A 361 -25.80 4.13 -3.88
N LEU A 362 -24.49 4.07 -4.13
CA LEU A 362 -23.51 4.83 -3.35
C LEU A 362 -23.74 6.35 -3.46
N ALA A 363 -24.05 6.85 -4.66
CA ALA A 363 -24.35 8.26 -4.87
C ALA A 363 -25.62 8.69 -4.13
N LYS A 364 -26.66 7.85 -4.13
CA LYS A 364 -27.89 8.07 -3.37
C LYS A 364 -27.63 8.09 -1.87
N ILE A 365 -26.89 7.11 -1.34
CA ILE A 365 -26.51 7.07 0.09
C ILE A 365 -25.77 8.36 0.47
N ARG A 366 -24.85 8.85 -0.38
CA ARG A 366 -24.13 10.10 -0.14
C ARG A 366 -25.10 11.28 0.01
N GLU A 367 -26.05 11.41 -0.90
CA GLU A 367 -26.98 12.53 -0.90
C GLU A 367 -28.00 12.44 0.24
N ASP A 368 -28.58 11.25 0.47
CA ASP A 368 -29.54 11.03 1.54
C ASP A 368 -28.88 11.30 2.91
N TYR A 369 -27.62 10.88 3.11
CA TYR A 369 -26.88 11.14 4.34
C TYR A 369 -26.52 12.63 4.49
N ARG A 370 -26.07 13.27 3.40
CA ARG A 370 -25.71 14.69 3.38
C ARG A 370 -26.89 15.62 3.63
N THR A 371 -28.08 15.24 3.20
CA THR A 371 -29.31 16.03 3.39
C THR A 371 -30.05 15.70 4.69
N GLY A 372 -29.60 14.68 5.44
CA GLY A 372 -30.23 14.25 6.68
C GLY A 372 -31.45 13.34 6.49
N GLN A 373 -31.75 12.94 5.25
CA GLN A 373 -32.78 11.94 4.94
C GLN A 373 -32.41 10.55 5.48
N MET A 374 -31.12 10.20 5.43
CA MET A 374 -30.56 9.00 6.05
C MET A 374 -29.87 9.35 7.38
N LEU A 375 -30.22 8.63 8.44
CA LEU A 375 -29.63 8.78 9.77
C LEU A 375 -28.34 7.97 9.92
N THR A 376 -27.50 8.35 10.90
CA THR A 376 -26.23 7.66 11.20
C THR A 376 -26.42 6.17 11.56
N GLY A 377 -27.50 5.83 12.26
CA GLY A 377 -27.80 4.42 12.54
C GLY A 377 -28.13 3.60 11.28
N GLU A 378 -28.73 4.24 10.27
CA GLU A 378 -29.12 3.58 9.02
C GLU A 378 -27.91 3.32 8.11
N ILE A 379 -27.02 4.31 7.94
CA ILE A 379 -25.79 4.11 7.15
C ILE A 379 -24.85 3.09 7.81
N LYS A 380 -24.72 3.09 9.14
CA LYS A 380 -23.94 2.09 9.88
C LYS A 380 -24.48 0.69 9.67
N LYS A 381 -25.81 0.52 9.70
CA LYS A 381 -26.47 -0.75 9.41
C LYS A 381 -26.23 -1.19 7.96
N ARG A 382 -26.45 -0.30 6.98
CA ARG A 382 -26.23 -0.58 5.56
C ARG A 382 -24.79 -0.99 5.26
N CYS A 383 -23.82 -0.32 5.89
CA CYS A 383 -22.41 -0.67 5.81
C CYS A 383 -22.12 -2.03 6.46
N ALA A 384 -22.65 -2.29 7.67
CA ALA A 384 -22.47 -3.56 8.35
C ALA A 384 -23.04 -4.73 7.54
N ASP A 385 -24.19 -4.54 6.88
CA ASP A 385 -24.81 -5.55 6.02
C ASP A 385 -23.92 -5.87 4.79
N GLU A 386 -23.33 -4.87 4.13
CA GLU A 386 -22.40 -5.09 3.01
C GLU A 386 -21.13 -5.81 3.44
N LEU A 387 -20.53 -5.38 4.57
CA LEU A 387 -19.34 -6.02 5.12
C LEU A 387 -19.63 -7.45 5.57
N ALA A 388 -20.79 -7.70 6.18
CA ALA A 388 -21.21 -9.04 6.58
C ALA A 388 -21.34 -9.95 5.35
N LYS A 389 -22.00 -9.49 4.29
CA LYS A 389 -22.08 -10.22 3.01
C LYS A 389 -20.68 -10.54 2.46
N TYR A 390 -19.78 -9.55 2.45
CA TYR A 390 -18.40 -9.76 1.99
C TYR A 390 -17.63 -10.78 2.85
N CYS A 391 -17.63 -10.61 4.18
CA CYS A 391 -16.92 -11.47 5.11
C CYS A 391 -17.48 -12.89 5.13
N THR A 392 -18.80 -13.08 5.07
CA THR A 392 -19.41 -14.41 5.00
C THR A 392 -19.00 -15.13 3.70
N ALA A 393 -19.08 -14.46 2.55
CA ALA A 393 -18.64 -15.06 1.28
C ALA A 393 -17.13 -15.37 1.28
N PHE A 394 -16.31 -14.53 1.93
CA PHE A 394 -14.89 -14.80 2.13
C PHE A 394 -14.66 -16.04 3.02
N GLN A 395 -15.34 -16.14 4.16
CA GLN A 395 -15.24 -17.27 5.08
C GLN A 395 -15.65 -18.60 4.42
N GLU A 396 -16.70 -18.58 3.59
CA GLU A 396 -17.13 -19.75 2.81
C GLU A 396 -16.06 -20.22 1.81
N ARG A 397 -15.34 -19.29 1.16
CA ARG A 397 -14.21 -19.64 0.28
C ARG A 397 -13.03 -20.13 1.09
N ARG A 398 -12.69 -19.47 2.19
CA ARG A 398 -11.59 -19.86 3.08
C ARG A 398 -11.79 -21.26 3.65
N ALA A 399 -13.02 -21.63 4.02
CA ALA A 399 -13.35 -22.95 4.53
C ALA A 399 -13.09 -24.09 3.54
N LYS A 400 -13.01 -23.79 2.23
CA LYS A 400 -12.69 -24.76 1.17
C LYS A 400 -11.19 -24.86 0.88
N VAL A 401 -10.35 -24.01 1.48
CA VAL A 401 -8.90 -24.02 1.26
C VAL A 401 -8.27 -25.12 2.11
N THR A 402 -7.82 -26.18 1.44
CA THR A 402 -7.12 -27.30 2.07
C THR A 402 -5.60 -27.09 2.07
N ASP A 403 -4.86 -27.91 2.82
CA ASP A 403 -3.40 -27.89 2.77
C ASP A 403 -2.85 -28.28 1.39
N GLU A 404 -3.53 -29.15 0.64
CA GLU A 404 -3.17 -29.44 -0.76
C GLU A 404 -3.33 -28.21 -1.64
N THR A 405 -4.39 -27.41 -1.39
CA THR A 405 -4.59 -26.15 -2.11
C THR A 405 -3.48 -25.17 -1.78
N VAL A 406 -3.14 -25.00 -0.50
CA VAL A 406 -2.00 -24.15 -0.06
C VAL A 406 -0.70 -24.62 -0.73
N ASN A 407 -0.41 -25.91 -0.69
CA ASN A 407 0.79 -26.50 -1.27
C ASN A 407 0.82 -26.31 -2.80
N LEU A 408 -0.32 -26.38 -3.49
CA LEU A 408 -0.41 -26.09 -4.92
C LEU A 408 0.03 -24.65 -5.19
N TYR A 409 -0.55 -23.66 -4.52
CA TYR A 409 -0.18 -22.26 -4.70
C TYR A 409 1.29 -21.99 -4.38
N MET A 410 1.85 -22.70 -3.40
CA MET A 410 3.24 -22.54 -2.95
C MET A 410 4.27 -23.40 -3.69
N SER A 411 3.83 -24.27 -4.60
CA SER A 411 4.72 -25.13 -5.37
C SER A 411 5.44 -24.37 -6.49
N LYS A 412 6.76 -24.59 -6.61
CA LYS A 412 7.57 -24.10 -7.74
C LYS A 412 7.15 -24.84 -9.00
N ARG A 413 6.31 -24.22 -9.83
CA ARG A 413 5.82 -24.76 -11.10
C ARG A 413 5.74 -23.68 -12.19
N PRO A 414 5.72 -24.05 -13.48
CA PRO A 414 5.31 -23.14 -14.54
C PRO A 414 3.87 -22.66 -14.30
N LEU A 415 3.62 -21.39 -14.58
CA LEU A 415 2.27 -20.81 -14.57
C LEU A 415 1.70 -20.80 -15.99
N VAL A 416 0.38 -20.67 -16.12
CA VAL A 416 -0.33 -20.65 -17.41
C VAL A 416 -1.06 -19.33 -17.57
N TRP A 417 -0.63 -18.48 -18.49
CA TRP A 417 -1.25 -17.18 -18.76
C TRP A 417 -1.09 -16.78 -20.23
N GLY A 418 -1.90 -15.81 -20.68
CA GLY A 418 -1.82 -15.28 -22.03
C GLY A 418 -0.46 -14.65 -22.37
N GLY A 419 0.15 -15.11 -23.46
CA GLY A 419 1.43 -14.57 -23.93
C GLY A 419 2.67 -15.23 -23.32
N SER A 420 2.54 -16.31 -22.54
CA SER A 420 3.67 -17.14 -22.09
C SER A 420 4.54 -17.62 -23.26
N ASP A 421 3.94 -18.01 -24.39
CA ASP A 421 4.67 -18.42 -25.61
C ASP A 421 5.58 -17.32 -26.19
N ARG A 422 5.29 -16.06 -25.88
CA ARG A 422 6.04 -14.89 -26.38
C ARG A 422 7.26 -14.55 -25.53
N LEU A 423 7.46 -15.21 -24.38
CA LEU A 423 8.68 -15.05 -23.58
C LEU A 423 9.95 -15.26 -24.43
N ASN A 424 9.89 -16.25 -25.34
CA ASN A 424 11.01 -16.59 -26.22
C ASN A 424 11.21 -15.63 -27.41
N ALA A 425 10.23 -14.75 -27.66
CA ALA A 425 10.27 -13.75 -28.72
C ALA A 425 10.61 -12.34 -28.20
N LEU A 426 10.81 -12.19 -26.88
CA LEU A 426 11.15 -10.89 -26.29
C LEU A 426 12.47 -10.36 -26.83
N PRO A 427 12.52 -9.07 -27.24
CA PRO A 427 13.75 -8.46 -27.70
C PRO A 427 14.74 -8.38 -26.53
N ILE A 428 15.97 -8.81 -26.79
CA ILE A 428 17.08 -8.61 -25.86
C ILE A 428 17.59 -7.19 -26.11
N ARG A 429 17.56 -6.34 -25.08
CA ARG A 429 18.29 -5.06 -25.15
C ARG A 429 19.79 -5.36 -25.16
N GLU A 430 20.44 -5.14 -26.29
CA GLU A 430 21.89 -5.28 -26.38
C GLU A 430 22.59 -4.27 -25.46
N ALA A 431 23.72 -4.69 -24.91
CA ALA A 431 24.61 -3.82 -24.14
C ALA A 431 25.32 -2.84 -25.09
N GLY A 432 24.57 -1.90 -25.66
CA GLY A 432 25.13 -0.92 -26.62
C GLY A 432 24.12 0.05 -27.24
N SER A 433 22.83 -0.29 -27.35
CA SER A 433 21.84 0.63 -27.95
C SER A 433 21.09 1.41 -26.87
N ALA A 434 21.58 2.60 -26.53
CA ALA A 434 20.75 3.63 -25.94
C ALA A 434 19.77 4.12 -27.03
N THR A 435 18.66 3.41 -27.21
CA THR A 435 17.49 3.97 -27.87
C THR A 435 16.69 4.69 -26.80
N GLU A 436 16.87 6.01 -26.79
CA GLU A 436 15.96 6.99 -26.20
C GLU A 436 14.54 6.72 -26.70
N GLY A 437 13.76 6.01 -25.89
CA GLY A 437 12.32 5.89 -26.07
C GLY A 437 11.65 7.14 -25.52
N GLY A 438 11.42 8.13 -26.40
CA GLY A 438 10.41 9.19 -26.34
C GLY A 438 9.92 9.65 -24.96
N ALA A 439 10.65 10.56 -24.33
CA ALA A 439 10.07 11.61 -23.52
C ALA A 439 10.76 12.91 -23.93
N GLY A 440 10.00 13.81 -24.57
CA GLY A 440 10.49 15.15 -24.86
C GLY A 440 10.90 15.84 -23.56
N GLY A 441 12.15 16.32 -23.52
CA GLY A 441 12.68 17.06 -22.37
C GLY A 441 14.20 17.07 -22.39
N GLU A 442 14.76 18.20 -22.83
CA GLU A 442 16.17 18.56 -22.83
C GLU A 442 16.98 18.02 -21.65
N GLY A 443 18.18 17.49 -21.92
CA GLY A 443 19.13 17.20 -20.84
C GLY A 443 20.39 16.42 -21.23
N GLY A 444 21.15 16.92 -22.20
CA GLY A 444 22.55 16.50 -22.39
C GLY A 444 23.43 16.90 -21.20
N GLU A 445 24.37 16.01 -20.86
CA GLU A 445 25.59 16.17 -20.07
C GLU A 445 25.63 17.22 -18.94
N GLY A 446 25.72 16.73 -17.70
CA GLY A 446 26.56 17.34 -16.67
C GLY A 446 26.12 18.67 -16.04
N LYS A 447 24.91 19.17 -16.30
CA LYS A 447 24.37 20.35 -15.61
C LYS A 447 23.16 20.01 -14.74
N LEU A 448 23.26 20.36 -13.46
CA LEU A 448 22.17 20.28 -12.49
C LEU A 448 20.94 21.03 -13.03
N THR A 449 19.77 20.40 -12.94
CA THR A 449 18.51 21.01 -13.36
C THR A 449 18.22 22.28 -12.56
N LYS A 450 17.43 23.20 -13.12
CA LYS A 450 17.07 24.48 -12.48
C LYS A 450 16.43 24.30 -11.09
N ASN A 451 15.74 23.17 -10.87
CA ASN A 451 15.16 22.81 -9.59
C ASN A 451 16.20 22.28 -8.59
N GLN A 452 17.20 21.52 -9.05
CA GLN A 452 18.31 21.07 -8.22
C GLN A 452 19.21 22.24 -7.78
N LEU A 453 19.45 23.22 -8.67
CA LEU A 453 20.17 24.45 -8.34
C LEU A 453 19.43 25.28 -7.27
N LYS A 454 18.10 25.46 -7.43
CA LYS A 454 17.28 26.13 -6.42
C LYS A 454 17.30 25.41 -5.07
N LYS A 455 17.34 24.07 -5.07
CA LYS A 455 17.40 23.27 -3.83
C LYS A 455 18.75 23.44 -3.13
N LEU A 456 19.85 23.40 -3.88
CA LEU A 456 21.21 23.65 -3.36
C LEU A 456 21.35 25.06 -2.77
N GLU A 457 20.82 26.07 -3.45
CA GLU A 457 20.88 27.46 -2.98
C GLU A 457 20.06 27.67 -1.70
N LYS A 458 18.87 27.07 -1.63
CA LYS A 458 18.05 27.06 -0.40
C LYS A 458 18.77 26.35 0.76
N GLN A 459 19.51 25.28 0.47
CA GLN A 459 20.28 24.53 1.47
C GLN A 459 21.46 25.36 1.99
N ARG A 460 22.17 26.06 1.10
CA ARG A 460 23.26 26.97 1.46
C ARG A 460 22.78 28.12 2.34
N GLN A 461 21.63 28.71 2.03
CA GLN A 461 21.02 29.77 2.85
C GLN A 461 20.61 29.28 4.26
N ILE A 462 20.21 28.02 4.39
CA ILE A 462 19.88 27.41 5.69
C ILE A 462 21.16 27.20 6.51
N GLU A 463 22.24 26.73 5.88
CA GLU A 463 23.53 26.54 6.54
C GLU A 463 24.17 27.87 6.96
N GLU A 464 24.12 28.90 6.10
CA GLU A 464 24.57 30.25 6.43
C GLU A 464 23.78 30.84 7.62
N LYS A 465 22.46 30.64 7.68
CA LYS A 465 21.63 31.06 8.83
C LYS A 465 21.96 30.28 10.10
N LYS A 466 22.26 28.98 10.01
CA LYS A 466 22.69 28.18 11.16
C LYS A 466 24.06 28.63 11.67
N ALA A 467 25.01 28.90 10.78
CA ALA A 467 26.33 29.40 11.14
C ALA A 467 26.28 30.80 11.78
N ALA A 468 25.42 31.69 11.27
CA ALA A 468 25.20 33.01 11.85
C ALA A 468 24.62 32.91 13.28
N LYS A 469 23.61 32.07 13.51
CA LYS A 469 23.05 31.84 14.85
C LYS A 469 24.05 31.20 15.81
N ALA A 470 24.93 30.33 15.33
CA ALA A 470 25.99 29.74 16.15
C ALA A 470 27.00 30.81 16.60
N LYS A 471 27.40 31.71 15.70
CA LYS A 471 28.30 32.83 16.02
C LYS A 471 27.69 33.84 16.99
N GLU A 472 26.40 34.17 16.84
CA GLU A 472 25.69 35.01 17.82
C GLU A 472 25.66 34.38 19.20
N LYS A 473 25.46 33.06 19.27
CA LYS A 473 25.42 32.32 20.54
C LYS A 473 26.79 32.25 21.22
N GLU A 474 27.88 32.12 20.44
CA GLU A 474 29.24 32.21 20.96
C GLU A 474 29.61 33.63 21.42
N ALA A 475 29.22 34.65 20.67
CA ALA A 475 29.46 36.05 21.04
C ALA A 475 28.70 36.45 22.32
N ALA A 476 27.45 36.00 22.47
CA ALA A 476 26.67 36.20 23.69
C ALA A 476 27.27 35.48 24.91
N LYS A 477 27.88 34.32 24.70
CA LYS A 477 28.57 33.56 25.76
C LYS A 477 29.87 34.25 26.18
N ALA A 478 30.67 34.74 25.23
CA ALA A 478 31.90 35.48 25.52
C ALA A 478 31.65 36.81 26.25
N ALA A 479 30.54 37.49 25.95
CA ALA A 479 30.14 38.71 26.65
C ALA A 479 29.67 38.47 28.10
N ALA A 480 29.16 37.28 28.40
CA ALA A 480 28.73 36.89 29.75
C ALA A 480 29.88 36.41 30.65
N GLU A 481 30.99 35.95 30.07
CA GLU A 481 32.19 35.50 30.80
C GLU A 481 33.19 36.64 31.08
N GLY A 482 32.96 37.84 30.53
CA GLY A 482 33.82 39.02 30.70
C GLY A 482 33.22 40.18 31.52
N ALA A 483 32.12 39.96 32.25
CA ALA A 483 31.44 40.95 33.08
C ALA A 483 31.57 40.63 34.58
#